data_AF-A0A2X2SVG1-F1
#
_entry.id   AF-A0A2X2SVG1-F1
#
_cell.length_a   1.000
_cell.length_b   1.000
_cell.length_c   1.000
_cell.angle_alpha   90.00
_cell.angle_beta   90.00
_cell.angle_gamma   90.00
#
_symmetry.space_group_name_H-M   'P 1'
#
loop_
_entity.id
_entity.type
_entity.pdbx_description
1 polymer ?
#
loop_
_entity_poly.entity_id
_entity_poly.type
_entity_poly.pdbx_seq_one_letter_code
_entity_poly.pdbx_strand_id
1 'polypeptide(L)'
;MIMKKSAFILGMGVLLASHQALAHGHHHGKPLTEVEQKASEGIFDDVNVKDRALSDWDGVWQSVNPLLLSGDLDPVLEKKAKKSGKSLAEYRAYYQKGYATKRGDDWD
;
A
#
# COMPACT_ATOMS: atom_id res chain seq x y z
N MET A 1 49.56 -40.26 -32.39
CA MET A 1 50.44 -39.47 -31.50
C MET A 1 49.60 -38.93 -30.34
N ILE A 2 49.80 -39.54 -29.16
CA ILE A 2 49.74 -38.98 -27.79
C ILE A 2 48.47 -38.24 -27.30
N MET A 3 47.81 -38.90 -26.35
CA MET A 3 46.74 -38.45 -25.43
C MET A 3 47.23 -37.47 -24.36
N LYS A 4 46.33 -36.61 -23.82
CA LYS A 4 46.24 -36.24 -22.38
C LYS A 4 44.76 -35.96 -22.04
N LYS A 5 44.03 -36.92 -21.44
CA LYS A 5 43.82 -37.20 -20.01
C LYS A 5 42.83 -36.23 -19.30
N SER A 6 41.78 -36.86 -18.78
CA SER A 6 40.58 -36.40 -18.06
C SER A 6 40.83 -35.81 -16.67
N ALA A 7 39.73 -35.31 -16.05
CA ALA A 7 39.36 -35.29 -14.61
C ALA A 7 39.34 -33.89 -13.95
N PHE A 8 38.54 -33.56 -12.94
CA PHE A 8 37.25 -34.02 -12.37
C PHE A 8 37.00 -33.05 -11.18
N ILE A 9 35.81 -32.42 -11.12
CA ILE A 9 35.00 -32.08 -9.92
C ILE A 9 35.50 -31.14 -8.78
N LEU A 10 34.52 -30.32 -8.37
CA LEU A 10 34.22 -29.68 -7.06
C LEU A 10 34.89 -28.37 -6.66
N GLY A 11 34.04 -27.40 -6.31
CA GLY A 11 34.29 -26.56 -5.13
C GLY A 11 34.23 -25.06 -5.34
N MET A 12 33.01 -24.50 -5.42
CA MET A 12 32.65 -23.15 -4.97
C MET A 12 31.16 -23.03 -5.21
N GLY A 13 30.32 -23.47 -4.28
CA GLY A 13 30.16 -22.76 -3.02
C GLY A 13 28.80 -22.07 -3.15
N VAL A 14 27.83 -22.61 -2.41
CA VAL A 14 26.50 -22.04 -2.24
C VAL A 14 26.65 -20.56 -1.90
N LEU A 15 26.53 -19.68 -2.90
CA LEU A 15 26.21 -18.27 -2.72
C LEU A 15 24.68 -18.22 -2.62
N LEU A 16 24.17 -18.71 -1.50
CA LEU A 16 23.65 -17.88 -0.42
C LEU A 16 22.49 -17.01 -0.92
N ALA A 17 21.31 -17.61 -0.79
CA ALA A 17 20.07 -16.95 -0.41
C ALA A 17 19.84 -15.59 -1.08
N SER A 18 19.56 -15.62 -2.38
CA SER A 18 18.89 -14.52 -3.04
C SER A 18 17.55 -14.26 -2.35
N HIS A 19 17.55 -13.20 -1.55
CA HIS A 19 16.41 -12.43 -1.05
C HIS A 19 15.47 -13.20 -0.11
N GLN A 20 15.83 -13.24 1.17
CA GLN A 20 14.78 -13.07 2.18
C GLN A 20 14.05 -11.79 1.81
N ALA A 21 12.83 -11.92 1.27
CA ALA A 21 11.92 -10.80 1.13
C ALA A 21 11.72 -10.24 2.54
N LEU A 22 12.48 -9.19 2.86
CA LEU A 22 12.28 -8.41 4.06
C LEU A 22 10.81 -8.00 4.03
N ALA A 23 10.03 -8.50 4.99
CA ALA A 23 8.70 -7.98 5.23
C ALA A 23 8.90 -6.52 5.64
N HIS A 24 8.83 -5.61 4.66
CA HIS A 24 8.87 -4.19 4.92
C HIS A 24 7.59 -3.90 5.70
N GLY A 25 7.74 -3.53 6.98
CA GLY A 25 6.61 -3.13 7.79
C GLY A 25 5.95 -1.91 7.15
N HIS A 26 4.76 -2.08 6.58
CA HIS A 26 3.96 -0.99 6.00
C HIS A 26 3.30 -0.10 7.06
N HIS A 27 3.88 -0.01 8.26
CA HIS A 27 3.33 0.79 9.35
C HIS A 27 4.20 2.03 9.57
N HIS A 28 3.54 3.17 9.69
CA HIS A 28 4.16 4.41 10.09
C HIS A 28 3.61 4.79 11.47
N GLY A 29 4.48 5.32 12.34
CA GLY A 29 4.11 5.75 13.68
C GLY A 29 4.02 4.60 14.70
N LYS A 30 3.42 4.91 15.86
CA LYS A 30 3.17 3.93 16.92
C LYS A 30 1.99 3.04 16.52
N PRO A 31 2.01 1.73 16.84
CA PRO A 31 0.83 0.88 16.66
C PRO A 31 -0.38 1.45 17.40
N LEU A 32 -1.56 1.33 16.78
CA LEU A 32 -2.82 1.73 17.41
C LEU A 32 -3.09 0.85 18.63
N THR A 33 -3.53 1.47 19.72
CA THR A 33 -4.17 0.78 20.83
C THR A 33 -5.50 0.18 20.38
N GLU A 34 -6.05 -0.78 21.12
CA GLU A 34 -7.36 -1.36 20.80
C GLU A 34 -8.49 -0.32 20.72
N VAL A 35 -8.41 0.72 21.56
CA VAL A 35 -9.37 1.84 21.57
C VAL A 35 -9.23 2.66 20.28
N GLU A 36 -8.00 3.00 19.88
CA GLU A 36 -7.75 3.75 18.63
C GLU A 36 -8.11 2.93 17.39
N GLN A 37 -7.89 1.61 17.41
CA GLN A 37 -8.31 0.73 16.32
C GLN A 37 -9.85 0.72 16.17
N LYS A 38 -10.58 0.55 17.27
CA LYS A 38 -12.06 0.64 17.26
C LYS A 38 -12.54 2.01 16.78
N ALA A 39 -11.89 3.09 17.23
CA ALA A 39 -12.20 4.43 16.76
C ALA A 39 -11.97 4.58 15.24
N SER A 40 -10.89 4.01 14.68
CA SER A 40 -10.63 3.97 13.24
C SER A 40 -11.67 3.16 12.44
N GLU A 41 -12.33 2.21 13.08
CA GLU A 41 -13.44 1.42 12.52
C GLU A 41 -14.80 2.12 12.68
N GLY A 42 -14.84 3.31 13.32
CA GLY A 42 -16.04 4.11 13.54
C GLY A 42 -16.79 3.78 14.83
N ILE A 43 -16.16 3.10 15.79
CA ILE A 43 -16.74 2.68 17.06
C ILE A 43 -16.05 3.43 18.21
N PHE A 44 -16.66 4.51 18.70
CA PHE A 44 -16.14 5.31 19.82
C PHE A 44 -17.27 6.06 20.53
N ASP A 45 -17.05 6.41 21.80
CA ASP A 45 -17.92 7.34 22.55
C ASP A 45 -17.52 8.80 22.29
N ASP A 46 -18.50 9.69 22.18
CA ASP A 46 -18.28 11.13 21.90
C ASP A 46 -17.32 11.80 22.88
N VAL A 47 -17.31 11.36 24.15
CA VAL A 47 -16.40 11.87 25.20
C VAL A 47 -14.92 11.65 24.86
N ASN A 48 -14.62 10.73 23.94
CA ASN A 48 -13.27 10.44 23.50
C ASN A 48 -12.81 11.31 22.31
N VAL A 49 -13.70 12.10 21.70
CA VAL A 49 -13.37 13.04 20.62
C VAL A 49 -12.63 14.25 21.21
N LYS A 50 -11.55 14.66 20.56
CA LYS A 50 -10.69 15.77 21.00
C LYS A 50 -10.34 16.67 19.83
N ASP A 51 -10.10 17.95 20.15
CA ASP A 51 -9.56 18.91 19.20
C ASP A 51 -8.16 18.49 18.72
N ARG A 52 -7.84 18.86 17.48
CA ARG A 52 -6.55 18.56 16.83
C ARG A 52 -5.93 19.82 16.29
N ALA A 53 -4.61 19.93 16.39
CA ALA A 53 -3.86 21.03 15.83
C ALA A 53 -3.74 20.88 14.30
N LEU A 54 -3.62 22.00 13.58
CA LEU A 54 -3.41 21.96 12.13
C LEU A 54 -2.14 21.20 11.74
N SER A 55 -1.12 21.21 12.61
CA SER A 55 0.16 20.53 12.41
C SER A 55 0.04 19.01 12.25
N ASP A 56 -1.10 18.42 12.65
CA ASP A 56 -1.39 17.02 12.39
C ASP A 56 -1.51 16.69 10.88
N TRP A 57 -1.67 17.72 10.05
CA TRP A 57 -1.69 17.63 8.59
C TRP A 57 -0.53 18.40 7.93
N ASP A 58 0.53 18.74 8.68
CA ASP A 58 1.71 19.36 8.09
C ASP A 58 2.36 18.43 7.05
N GLY A 59 2.73 19.02 5.90
CA GLY A 59 3.36 18.31 4.80
C GLY A 59 2.72 18.63 3.45
N VAL A 60 3.24 17.99 2.41
CA VAL A 60 2.71 18.09 1.05
C VAL A 60 1.82 16.89 0.78
N TRP A 61 0.61 17.14 0.30
CA TRP A 61 -0.40 16.11 0.06
C TRP A 61 -0.77 16.04 -1.40
N GLN A 62 -0.77 14.83 -1.96
CA GLN A 62 -1.18 14.58 -3.34
C GLN A 62 -2.59 14.00 -3.41
N SER A 63 -3.39 14.48 -4.36
CA SER A 63 -4.68 13.85 -4.68
C SER A 63 -4.48 12.43 -5.23
N VAL A 64 -5.33 11.50 -4.82
CA VAL A 64 -5.34 10.13 -5.36
C VAL A 64 -6.20 10.00 -6.63
N ASN A 65 -6.92 11.06 -7.03
CA ASN A 65 -7.77 11.06 -8.22
C ASN A 65 -7.01 10.71 -9.51
N PRO A 66 -5.79 11.25 -9.78
CA PRO A 66 -5.04 10.86 -10.98
C PRO A 66 -4.73 9.37 -11.04
N LEU A 67 -4.44 8.73 -9.89
CA LEU A 67 -4.18 7.28 -9.80
C LEU A 67 -5.44 6.45 -10.11
N LEU A 68 -6.62 6.97 -9.77
CA LEU A 68 -7.88 6.34 -10.15
C LEU A 68 -8.11 6.46 -11.66
N LEU A 69 -7.83 7.62 -12.24
CA LEU A 69 -8.04 7.90 -13.67
C LEU A 69 -7.04 7.15 -14.56
N SER A 70 -5.79 6.99 -14.11
CA SER A 70 -4.77 6.19 -14.82
C SER A 70 -5.02 4.69 -14.76
N GLY A 71 -5.86 4.22 -13.82
CA GLY A 71 -6.10 2.80 -13.57
C GLY A 71 -5.11 2.17 -12.59
N ASP A 72 -4.17 2.92 -12.03
CA ASP A 72 -3.17 2.39 -11.07
C ASP A 72 -3.81 1.86 -9.78
N LEU A 73 -5.03 2.31 -9.45
CA LEU A 73 -5.80 1.78 -8.31
C LEU A 73 -6.58 0.49 -8.61
N ASP A 74 -6.60 -0.01 -9.85
CA ASP A 74 -7.40 -1.19 -10.23
C ASP A 74 -7.12 -2.44 -9.38
N PRO A 75 -5.86 -2.80 -9.06
CA PRO A 75 -5.60 -3.94 -8.19
C PRO A 75 -6.25 -3.81 -6.80
N VAL A 76 -6.34 -2.59 -6.26
CA VAL A 76 -7.00 -2.30 -4.98
C VAL A 76 -8.51 -2.47 -5.11
N LEU A 77 -9.08 -1.95 -6.21
CA LEU A 77 -10.51 -2.02 -6.47
C LEU A 77 -10.99 -3.45 -6.74
N GLU A 78 -10.22 -4.25 -7.49
CA GLU A 78 -10.51 -5.66 -7.72
C GLU A 78 -10.52 -6.47 -6.42
N LYS A 79 -9.56 -6.19 -5.52
CA LYS A 79 -9.50 -6.85 -4.21
C LYS A 79 -10.72 -6.48 -3.35
N LYS A 80 -11.23 -5.25 -3.44
CA LYS A 80 -12.45 -4.80 -2.75
C LYS A 80 -13.72 -5.41 -3.38
N ALA A 81 -13.78 -5.48 -4.69
CA ALA A 81 -14.84 -6.12 -5.47
C ALA A 81 -15.04 -7.58 -5.05
N LYS A 82 -13.95 -8.37 -5.07
CA LYS A 82 -13.96 -9.78 -4.66
C LYS A 82 -14.45 -10.00 -3.23
N LYS A 83 -14.20 -9.07 -2.31
CA LYS A 83 -14.60 -9.19 -0.89
C LYS A 83 -16.04 -8.81 -0.61
N SER A 84 -16.65 -7.94 -1.42
CA SER A 84 -18.01 -7.42 -1.15
C SER A 84 -19.06 -7.94 -2.13
N GLY A 85 -18.67 -8.70 -3.15
CA GLY A 85 -19.57 -9.20 -4.18
C GLY A 85 -19.99 -8.16 -5.22
N LYS A 86 -19.37 -6.97 -5.22
CA LYS A 86 -19.58 -5.93 -6.25
C LYS A 86 -18.65 -6.14 -7.44
N SER A 87 -19.01 -5.60 -8.58
CA SER A 87 -18.12 -5.52 -9.75
C SER A 87 -17.02 -4.46 -9.58
N LEU A 88 -15.94 -4.60 -10.34
CA LEU A 88 -14.90 -3.57 -10.44
C LEU A 88 -15.47 -2.23 -10.92
N ALA A 89 -16.39 -2.25 -11.89
CA ALA A 89 -17.02 -1.06 -12.45
C ALA A 89 -17.83 -0.28 -11.39
N GLU A 90 -18.60 -0.97 -10.55
CA GLU A 90 -19.34 -0.34 -9.46
C GLU A 90 -18.40 0.29 -8.42
N TYR A 91 -17.28 -0.37 -8.09
CA TYR A 91 -16.28 0.22 -7.19
C TYR A 91 -15.58 1.42 -7.79
N ARG A 92 -15.20 1.35 -9.07
CA ARG A 92 -14.58 2.46 -9.77
C ARG A 92 -15.52 3.66 -9.80
N ALA A 93 -16.81 3.45 -10.10
CA ALA A 93 -17.81 4.52 -10.09
C ALA A 93 -17.96 5.16 -8.69
N TYR A 94 -17.99 4.34 -7.63
CA TYR A 94 -18.05 4.82 -6.24
C TYR A 94 -16.86 5.71 -5.89
N TYR A 95 -15.63 5.25 -6.16
CA TYR A 95 -14.42 6.02 -5.86
C TYR A 95 -14.20 7.19 -6.82
N GLN A 96 -14.68 7.12 -8.06
CA GLN A 96 -14.65 8.25 -8.99
C GLN A 96 -15.49 9.41 -8.49
N LYS A 97 -16.66 9.14 -7.92
CA LYS A 97 -17.47 10.16 -7.25
C LYS A 97 -16.77 10.75 -6.01
N GLY A 98 -16.11 9.91 -5.22
CA GLY A 98 -15.46 10.34 -3.97
C GLY A 98 -14.14 11.07 -4.14
N TYR A 99 -13.31 10.66 -5.11
CA TYR A 99 -11.97 11.22 -5.34
C TYR A 99 -11.97 12.39 -6.33
N ALA A 100 -13.03 12.58 -7.13
CA ALA A 100 -13.11 13.68 -8.07
C ALA A 100 -12.89 15.03 -7.37
N THR A 101 -11.76 15.65 -7.70
CA THR A 101 -11.39 16.99 -7.24
C THR A 101 -10.58 17.68 -8.33
N LYS A 102 -10.74 19.00 -8.45
CA LYS A 102 -9.95 19.85 -9.36
C LYS A 102 -8.59 20.24 -8.78
N ARG A 103 -8.33 19.88 -7.52
CA ARG A 103 -7.08 20.18 -6.78
C ARG A 103 -5.93 19.28 -7.24
N GLY A 104 -5.66 19.28 -8.55
CA GLY A 104 -4.41 18.81 -9.13
C GLY A 104 -3.56 20.05 -9.39
N ASP A 105 -2.46 20.15 -8.65
CA ASP A 105 -1.29 20.99 -8.93
C ASP A 105 -1.46 22.53 -8.89
N ASP A 106 -2.67 23.04 -8.69
CA ASP A 106 -3.01 24.47 -8.71
C ASP A 106 -2.96 25.12 -7.29
N TRP A 107 -1.80 25.02 -6.63
CA TRP A 107 -1.50 25.79 -5.41
C TRP A 107 -0.29 26.69 -5.64
N ASP A 108 -0.52 27.80 -6.35
CA ASP A 108 0.21 29.07 -6.25
C ASP A 108 -0.83 30.20 -6.15
#